data_AF-A0A7Z0L042-F1
#
_entry.id   AF-A0A7Z0L042-F1
#
_cell.length_a   1.000
_cell.length_b   1.000
_cell.length_c   1.000
_cell.angle_alpha   90.00
_cell.angle_beta   90.00
_cell.angle_gamma   90.00
#
_symmetry.space_group_name_H-M   'P 1'
#
loop_
_entity.id
_entity.type
_entity.pdbx_description
1 polymer ?
#
loop_
_entity_poly.entity_id
_entity_poly.type
_entity_poly.pdbx_seq_one_letter_code
_entity_poly.pdbx_strand_id
1 'polypeptide(L)'
;MSRYPYYVFIALCVLALPAPAQQTTTQPDAAAPAQDLDALLSRFSDDPDRFTQSGGAELYQATCQACHMEDGRGDEGAGAHPPLAENPKMRSKHFLAGVILTGYHAMPGDVPMNVEIGSGQRCRDHG
;
A
#
# COMPACT_ATOMS: atom_id res chain seq x y z
N MET A 1 50.34 25.20 -14.29
CA MET A 1 49.00 25.24 -13.65
C MET A 1 48.89 24.06 -12.70
N SER A 2 49.07 24.33 -11.40
CA SER A 2 49.30 23.34 -10.36
C SER A 2 47.96 22.80 -9.83
N ARG A 3 47.61 21.55 -10.16
CA ARG A 3 46.44 20.82 -9.63
C ARG A 3 46.73 20.08 -8.32
N TYR A 4 47.98 20.10 -7.87
CA TYR A 4 48.44 19.49 -6.62
C TYR A 4 47.93 20.14 -5.31
N PRO A 5 47.66 21.46 -5.20
CA PRO A 5 47.23 22.02 -3.91
C PRO A 5 45.79 21.60 -3.56
N TYR A 6 44.98 21.22 -4.55
CA TYR A 6 43.59 20.83 -4.35
C TYR A 6 43.46 19.43 -3.73
N TYR A 7 44.30 18.48 -4.15
CA TYR A 7 44.29 17.12 -3.60
C TYR A 7 44.79 17.04 -2.16
N VAL A 8 45.79 17.86 -1.81
CA VAL A 8 46.29 17.92 -0.42
C VAL A 8 45.21 18.51 0.51
N PHE A 9 44.47 19.52 0.06
CA PHE A 9 43.40 20.11 0.86
C PHE A 9 42.23 19.15 1.10
N ILE A 10 41.81 18.40 0.08
CA ILE A 10 40.75 17.38 0.24
C ILE A 10 41.20 16.28 1.21
N ALA A 11 42.44 15.80 1.09
CA ALA A 11 42.96 14.75 1.97
C ALA A 11 43.01 15.18 3.45
N LEU A 12 43.33 16.45 3.71
CA LEU A 12 43.39 17.00 5.07
C LEU A 12 41.98 17.17 5.68
N CYS A 13 40.98 17.52 4.87
CA CYS A 13 39.59 17.58 5.33
C CYS A 13 39.05 16.20 5.75
N VAL A 14 39.40 15.12 5.05
CA VAL A 14 38.89 13.77 5.38
C VAL A 14 39.48 13.24 6.70
N LEU A 15 40.72 13.59 7.04
CA LEU A 15 41.39 13.13 8.27
C LEU A 15 40.94 13.86 9.54
N ALA A 16 40.28 15.02 9.41
CA ALA A 16 39.89 15.85 10.55
C ALA A 16 38.38 15.81 10.89
N LEU A 17 37.57 15.02 10.16
CA LEU A 17 36.18 14.82 10.57
C LEU A 17 36.13 13.91 11.81
N PRO A 18 35.72 14.39 12.99
CA PRO A 18 35.31 13.49 14.05
C PRO A 18 34.14 12.67 13.49
N ALA A 19 34.26 11.35 13.57
CA ALA A 19 33.18 10.44 13.21
C ALA A 19 31.89 10.91 13.90
N PRO A 20 30.77 11.10 13.19
CA PRO A 20 29.50 11.31 13.86
C PRO A 20 29.29 10.08 14.74
N ALA A 21 29.21 10.30 16.05
CA ALA A 21 28.75 9.28 16.98
C ALA A 21 27.40 8.81 16.45
N GLN A 22 27.37 7.63 15.83
CA GLN A 22 26.13 6.99 15.45
C GLN A 22 25.34 6.84 16.74
N GLN A 23 24.24 7.58 16.83
CA GLN A 23 23.28 7.41 17.89
C GLN A 23 22.82 5.96 17.80
N THR A 24 23.32 5.14 18.70
CA THR A 24 22.73 3.84 19.03
C THR A 24 21.35 4.15 19.59
N THR A 25 20.38 4.35 18.71
CA THR A 25 19.01 3.95 19.04
C THR A 25 19.12 2.45 19.24
N THR A 26 18.90 2.01 20.47
CA THR A 26 18.68 0.60 20.79
C THR A 26 17.45 0.16 20.00
N GLN A 27 17.68 -0.21 18.73
CA GLN A 27 16.74 -0.88 17.86
C GLN A 27 16.77 -2.35 18.32
N PRO A 28 15.70 -2.88 18.90
CA PRO A 28 15.61 -4.31 19.12
C PRO A 28 15.67 -4.97 17.75
N ASP A 29 16.71 -5.77 17.52
CA ASP A 29 16.78 -6.70 16.41
C ASP A 29 15.64 -7.71 16.57
N ALA A 30 14.49 -7.44 15.93
CA ALA A 30 13.37 -8.34 15.83
C ALA A 30 12.86 -8.33 14.39
N ALA A 31 12.47 -9.53 13.94
CA ALA A 31 12.05 -9.89 12.59
C ALA A 31 11.13 -8.87 11.89
N ALA A 32 11.11 -8.95 10.55
CA ALA A 32 10.19 -8.26 9.65
C ALA A 32 8.81 -7.98 10.29
N PRO A 33 8.21 -6.81 10.06
CA PRO A 33 7.16 -6.33 10.92
C PRO A 33 5.91 -7.18 10.72
N ALA A 34 5.67 -8.10 11.65
CA ALA A 34 4.32 -8.47 12.03
C ALA A 34 3.72 -7.21 12.68
N GLN A 35 3.36 -6.24 11.84
CA GLN A 35 2.57 -5.09 12.25
C GLN A 35 1.29 -5.64 12.87
N ASP A 36 1.16 -5.49 14.20
CA ASP A 36 -0.07 -5.56 14.98
C ASP A 36 -1.26 -6.22 14.27
N LEU A 37 -1.18 -7.55 14.13
CA LEU A 37 -2.21 -8.35 13.50
C LEU A 37 -3.54 -8.18 14.23
N ASP A 38 -3.50 -7.97 15.55
CA ASP A 38 -4.68 -7.75 16.38
C ASP A 38 -5.36 -6.41 16.07
N ALA A 39 -4.60 -5.32 15.85
CA ALA A 39 -5.20 -4.06 15.40
C ALA A 39 -5.68 -4.11 13.95
N LEU A 40 -5.03 -4.89 13.08
CA LEU A 40 -5.55 -5.14 11.73
C LEU A 40 -6.85 -5.94 11.80
N LEU A 41 -6.86 -7.06 12.52
CA LEU A 41 -8.04 -7.91 12.72
C LEU A 41 -9.18 -7.16 13.39
N SER A 42 -8.91 -6.28 14.36
CA SER A 42 -9.93 -5.47 15.02
C SER A 42 -10.65 -4.56 14.02
N ARG A 43 -9.93 -3.98 13.04
CA ARG A 43 -10.53 -3.17 11.96
C ARG A 43 -11.35 -4.02 10.98
N PHE A 44 -10.93 -5.26 10.73
CA PHE A 44 -11.72 -6.23 9.95
C PHE A 44 -12.96 -6.73 10.70
N SER A 45 -12.94 -6.65 12.03
CA SER A 45 -13.98 -7.20 12.91
C SER A 45 -15.01 -6.17 13.37
N ASP A 46 -14.97 -4.93 12.85
CA ASP A 46 -15.99 -3.91 13.15
C ASP A 46 -17.38 -4.33 12.62
N ASP A 47 -17.43 -5.19 11.60
CA ASP A 47 -18.64 -5.81 11.06
C ASP A 47 -18.32 -7.17 10.42
N PRO A 48 -18.17 -8.25 11.22
CA PRO A 48 -17.80 -9.57 10.70
C PRO A 48 -18.93 -10.22 9.89
N ASP A 49 -20.16 -9.70 10.00
CA ASP A 49 -21.34 -10.23 9.32
C ASP A 49 -21.61 -9.53 7.98
N ARG A 50 -20.79 -8.55 7.60
CA ARG A 50 -20.91 -7.85 6.31
C ARG A 50 -20.78 -8.76 5.10
N PHE A 51 -20.00 -9.83 5.24
CA PHE A 51 -19.82 -10.88 4.23
C PHE A 51 -20.15 -12.22 4.86
N THR A 52 -21.35 -12.73 4.58
CA THR A 52 -21.84 -14.02 5.08
C THR A 52 -21.53 -15.19 4.14
N GLN A 53 -20.92 -14.90 2.99
CA GLN A 53 -20.56 -15.89 1.98
C GLN A 53 -19.34 -16.69 2.42
N SER A 54 -19.41 -18.02 2.29
CA SER A 54 -18.33 -18.93 2.68
C SER A 54 -17.28 -19.17 1.59
N GLY A 55 -17.55 -18.71 0.36
CA GLY A 55 -16.71 -18.94 -0.81
C GLY A 55 -16.54 -17.70 -1.69
N GLY A 56 -15.46 -17.69 -2.47
CA GLY A 56 -15.11 -16.55 -3.32
C GLY A 56 -16.07 -16.34 -4.49
N ALA A 57 -16.73 -17.40 -4.98
CA ALA A 57 -17.71 -17.29 -6.06
C ALA A 57 -19.01 -16.65 -5.58
N GLU A 58 -19.51 -17.08 -4.42
CA GLU A 58 -20.68 -16.51 -3.78
C GLU A 58 -20.45 -15.05 -3.39
N LEU A 59 -19.26 -14.74 -2.85
CA LEU A 59 -18.86 -13.37 -2.52
C LEU A 59 -18.81 -12.49 -3.78
N TYR A 60 -18.24 -13.02 -4.86
CA TYR A 60 -18.19 -12.32 -6.14
C TYR A 60 -19.58 -11.96 -6.64
N GLN A 61 -20.50 -12.91 -6.61
CA GLN A 61 -21.89 -12.69 -7.03
C GLN A 61 -22.62 -11.69 -6.15
N ALA A 62 -22.42 -11.78 -4.83
CA ALA A 62 -23.10 -10.91 -3.88
C ALA A 62 -22.61 -9.45 -3.92
N THR A 63 -21.31 -9.23 -4.21
CA THR A 63 -20.68 -7.92 -3.97
C THR A 63 -20.02 -7.33 -5.22
N CYS A 64 -19.41 -8.14 -6.07
CA CYS A 64 -18.51 -7.66 -7.13
C CYS A 64 -19.18 -7.64 -8.51
N GLN A 65 -20.07 -8.59 -8.79
CA GLN A 65 -20.63 -8.79 -10.14
C GLN A 65 -21.42 -7.58 -10.65
N ALA A 66 -22.02 -6.81 -9.74
CA ALA A 66 -22.86 -5.67 -10.09
C ALA A 66 -22.10 -4.63 -10.93
N CYS A 67 -20.78 -4.54 -10.72
CA CYS A 67 -19.89 -3.64 -11.45
C CYS A 67 -18.97 -4.40 -12.41
N HIS A 68 -18.43 -5.56 -12.00
CA HIS A 68 -17.46 -6.31 -12.81
C HIS A 68 -18.08 -7.34 -13.76
N MET A 69 -19.41 -7.38 -13.85
CA MET A 69 -20.21 -8.32 -14.64
C MET A 69 -20.14 -9.76 -14.14
N GLU A 70 -21.09 -10.62 -14.53
CA GLU A 70 -21.13 -12.03 -14.09
C GLU A 70 -19.84 -12.80 -14.42
N ASP A 71 -19.26 -12.52 -15.59
CA ASP A 71 -18.05 -13.19 -16.10
C ASP A 71 -16.75 -12.46 -15.75
N GLY A 72 -16.80 -11.37 -14.96
CA GLY A 72 -15.61 -10.61 -14.62
C GLY A 72 -15.02 -9.82 -15.77
N ARG A 73 -15.72 -9.67 -16.89
CA ARG A 73 -15.19 -8.94 -18.05
C ARG A 73 -15.18 -7.41 -17.87
N GLY A 74 -15.91 -6.92 -16.87
CA GLY A 74 -16.09 -5.48 -16.67
C GLY A 74 -16.98 -4.81 -17.72
N ASP A 75 -17.08 -3.48 -17.63
CA ASP A 75 -17.80 -2.65 -18.59
C ASP A 75 -17.00 -1.42 -18.98
N GLU A 76 -17.32 -0.85 -20.15
CA GLU A 76 -16.74 0.39 -20.68
C GLU A 76 -17.76 1.55 -20.56
N GLY A 77 -18.78 1.40 -19.71
CA GLY A 77 -19.91 2.32 -19.59
C GLY A 77 -19.62 3.53 -18.70
N ALA A 78 -20.69 4.17 -18.22
CA ALA A 78 -20.59 5.25 -17.23
C ALA A 78 -20.17 4.67 -15.86
N GLY A 79 -18.90 4.34 -15.72
CA GLY A 79 -18.32 3.65 -14.56
C GLY A 79 -17.00 2.95 -14.88
N ALA A 80 -16.78 2.56 -16.15
CA ALA A 80 -15.57 1.90 -16.66
C ALA A 80 -14.95 0.92 -15.65
N HIS A 81 -15.63 -0.20 -15.43
CA HIS A 81 -15.17 -1.24 -14.50
C HIS A 81 -14.18 -2.16 -15.22
N PRO A 82 -12.92 -2.25 -14.79
CA PRO A 82 -11.91 -3.03 -15.50
C PRO A 82 -12.20 -4.53 -15.46
N PRO A 83 -11.72 -5.29 -16.45
CA PRO A 83 -11.79 -6.75 -16.42
C PRO A 83 -10.98 -7.32 -15.27
N LEU A 84 -11.62 -8.21 -14.53
CA LEU A 84 -11.02 -9.08 -13.53
C LEU A 84 -10.65 -10.42 -14.15
N ALA A 85 -11.46 -10.91 -15.09
CA ALA A 85 -11.14 -12.09 -15.89
C ALA A 85 -9.90 -11.82 -16.76
N GLU A 86 -9.04 -12.84 -16.85
CA GLU A 86 -7.82 -12.83 -17.67
C GLU A 86 -6.81 -11.70 -17.33
N ASN A 87 -7.00 -10.99 -16.22
CA ASN A 87 -6.13 -9.91 -15.80
C ASN A 87 -4.96 -10.47 -14.95
N PRO A 88 -3.70 -10.39 -15.43
CA PRO A 88 -2.56 -10.98 -14.73
C PRO A 88 -2.29 -10.34 -13.36
N LYS A 89 -2.76 -9.11 -13.11
CA LYS A 89 -2.64 -8.45 -11.79
C LYS A 89 -3.45 -9.19 -10.73
N MET A 90 -4.57 -9.82 -11.12
CA MET A 90 -5.47 -10.58 -10.22
C MET A 90 -4.84 -11.86 -9.68
N ARG A 91 -3.68 -12.28 -10.20
CA ARG A 91 -2.90 -13.40 -9.67
C ARG A 91 -2.21 -13.06 -8.34
N SER A 92 -2.09 -11.78 -8.00
CA SER A 92 -1.45 -11.33 -6.76
C SER A 92 -2.48 -11.11 -5.66
N LYS A 93 -2.40 -11.92 -4.59
CA LYS A 93 -3.23 -11.76 -3.39
C LYS A 93 -3.03 -10.39 -2.73
N HIS A 94 -1.81 -9.87 -2.75
CA HIS A 94 -1.50 -8.55 -2.17
C HIS A 94 -2.11 -7.41 -2.99
N PHE A 95 -2.11 -7.53 -4.32
CA PHE A 95 -2.75 -6.55 -5.18
C PHE A 95 -4.27 -6.52 -4.94
N LEU A 96 -4.90 -7.70 -4.88
CA LEU A 96 -6.33 -7.84 -4.57
C LEU A 96 -6.68 -7.22 -3.22
N ALA A 97 -5.97 -7.61 -2.16
CA ALA A 97 -6.21 -7.10 -0.82
C ALA A 97 -6.01 -5.57 -0.77
N GLY A 98 -4.95 -5.04 -1.39
CA GLY A 98 -4.73 -3.60 -1.46
C GLY A 98 -5.90 -2.87 -2.11
N VAL A 99 -6.29 -3.29 -3.31
CA VAL A 99 -7.38 -2.66 -4.08
C VAL A 99 -8.73 -2.73 -3.35
N ILE A 100 -9.08 -3.86 -2.74
CA ILE A 100 -10.36 -4.02 -2.01
C ILE A 100 -10.38 -3.15 -0.76
N LEU A 101 -9.28 -3.13 -0.01
CA LEU A 101 -9.23 -2.40 1.26
C LEU A 101 -9.18 -0.90 1.04
N THR A 102 -8.31 -0.43 0.15
CA THR A 102 -8.06 1.00 -0.02
C THR A 102 -8.85 1.63 -1.15
N GLY A 103 -9.56 0.84 -1.95
CA GLY A 103 -10.10 1.27 -3.23
C GLY A 103 -9.00 1.46 -4.29
N TYR A 104 -9.42 1.64 -5.54
CA TYR A 104 -8.52 1.93 -6.68
C TYR A 104 -9.24 2.76 -7.73
N HIS A 105 -8.72 3.95 -8.02
CA HIS A 105 -9.41 4.96 -8.83
C HIS A 105 -10.81 5.29 -8.25
N ALA A 106 -11.88 5.02 -9.00
CA ALA A 106 -13.25 5.23 -8.57
C ALA A 106 -13.86 4.03 -7.83
N MET A 107 -13.13 2.90 -7.71
CA MET A 107 -13.59 1.75 -6.93
C MET A 107 -13.54 2.10 -5.43
N PRO A 108 -14.67 1.99 -4.70
CA PRO A 108 -14.69 2.26 -3.26
C PRO A 108 -13.82 1.24 -2.51
N GLY A 109 -13.16 1.70 -1.45
CA GLY A 109 -12.48 0.84 -0.49
C GLY A 109 -13.41 0.44 0.65
N ASP A 110 -13.19 -0.75 1.20
CA ASP A 110 -13.97 -1.24 2.35
C ASP A 110 -13.56 -0.57 3.68
N VAL A 111 -12.36 0.01 3.76
CA VAL A 111 -11.92 0.72 4.97
C VAL A 111 -12.46 2.15 5.02
N PRO A 112 -12.90 2.64 6.18
CA PRO A 112 -13.39 4.01 6.30
C PRO A 112 -12.27 5.02 6.04
N MET A 113 -12.59 6.07 5.27
CA MET A 113 -11.68 7.15 4.83
C MET A 113 -11.15 8.05 5.97
N ASN A 114 -11.26 7.64 7.23
CA ASN A 114 -10.72 8.31 8.42
C ASN A 114 -9.47 7.60 8.97
N VAL A 115 -8.99 6.54 8.32
CA VAL A 115 -7.77 5.82 8.67
C VAL A 115 -6.61 6.39 7.85
N GLU A 116 -5.75 7.19 8.47
CA GLU A 116 -4.47 7.61 7.87
C GLU A 116 -3.58 6.38 7.68
N ILE A 117 -3.58 5.84 6.45
CA ILE A 117 -2.58 4.87 6.01
C ILE A 117 -1.25 5.62 5.95
N GLY A 118 -0.31 5.21 6.80
CA GLY A 118 0.93 5.91 7.07
C GLY A 118 1.67 6.41 5.81
N SER A 119 2.06 7.68 5.90
CA SER A 119 3.00 8.43 5.04
C SER A 119 2.44 9.10 3.78
N GLY A 120 1.76 10.23 4.00
CA GLY A 120 2.17 11.50 3.39
C GLY A 120 2.03 11.67 1.87
N GLN A 121 0.81 11.64 1.33
CA GLN A 121 0.46 12.38 0.10
C GLN A 121 -0.97 12.92 0.14
N ARG A 122 -1.18 13.98 0.94
CA ARG A 122 -2.24 14.96 0.65
C ARG A 122 -1.75 15.87 -0.47
N CYS A 123 -2.09 15.52 -1.71
CA CYS A 123 -2.05 16.45 -2.84
C CYS A 123 -3.26 16.20 -3.74
N ARG A 124 -4.38 16.86 -3.46
CA ARG A 124 -4.94 17.89 -4.36
C ARG A 124 -6.35 18.28 -3.90
N ASP A 125 -6.45 19.55 -3.52
CA ASP A 125 -7.65 20.35 -3.74
C ASP A 125 -7.91 20.47 -5.25
N HIS A 126 -9.18 20.41 -5.65
CA HIS A 126 -9.77 21.23 -6.71
C HIS A 126 -11.30 21.19 -6.58
N GLY A 127 -11.89 22.36 -6.29
CA GLY A 127 -13.34 22.59 -6.20
C GLY A 127 -13.67 23.73 -5.26
#